data_AF-A0A0F2NX97-F1
#
_entry.id   AF-A0A0F2NX97-F1
#
_cell.length_a   1.000
_cell.length_b   1.000
_cell.length_c   1.000
_cell.angle_alpha   90.00
_cell.angle_beta   90.00
_cell.angle_gamma   90.00
#
_symmetry.space_group_name_H-M   'P 1'
#
loop_
_entity.id
_entity.type
_entity.pdbx_description
1 polymer ?
#
loop_
_entity_poly.entity_id
_entity_poly.type
_entity_poly.pdbx_seq_one_letter_code
_entity_poly.pdbx_strand_id
1 'polypeptide(L)'
;MDLSDKFKGSYSVNLRILTKKSKLGFGYQDIKELRIQDLLIANKHKELIRIYFGLDKISFIDEILQEIGITEDMKIEKPGKIIDTDDREVLIKKAMENVKVQRIKDREAFKKMMEKELDLN
;
A
#
# COMPACT_ATOMS: atom_id res chain seq x y z
N MET A 1 -40.30 0.18 -1.19
CA MET A 1 -38.98 0.83 -1.21
C MET A 1 -38.69 1.25 0.22
N ASP A 2 -37.78 0.55 0.88
CA ASP A 2 -37.34 0.91 2.22
C ASP A 2 -36.34 2.07 2.13
N LEU A 3 -36.73 3.23 2.67
CA LEU A 3 -35.92 4.45 2.68
C LEU A 3 -34.92 4.47 3.85
N SER A 4 -34.91 3.44 4.71
CA SER A 4 -33.96 3.32 5.83
C SER A 4 -32.54 2.91 5.41
N ASP A 5 -32.36 2.37 4.20
CA ASP A 5 -31.05 1.98 3.65
C ASP A 5 -30.29 3.13 2.94
N LYS A 6 -30.92 4.30 2.73
CA LYS A 6 -30.25 5.45 2.08
C LYS A 6 -29.49 6.37 3.05
N PHE A 7 -29.66 6.22 4.37
CA PHE A 7 -29.12 7.14 5.37
C PHE A 7 -28.53 6.45 6.62
N LYS A 8 -28.02 5.22 6.50
CA LYS A 8 -27.18 4.63 7.56
C LYS A 8 -25.76 5.23 7.51
N GLY A 9 -25.62 6.43 8.07
CA GLY A 9 -24.35 6.87 8.64
C GLY A 9 -23.71 8.08 7.97
N SER A 10 -24.36 9.24 8.10
CA SER A 10 -23.64 10.52 8.18
C SER A 10 -22.82 10.59 9.48
N TYR A 11 -21.81 9.73 9.61
CA TYR A 11 -20.68 10.01 10.48
C TYR A 11 -19.64 10.69 9.59
N SER A 12 -19.04 11.80 10.01
CA SER A 12 -17.79 12.24 9.37
C SER A 12 -16.80 11.10 9.52
N VAL A 13 -16.66 10.30 8.46
CA VAL A 13 -15.77 9.16 8.47
C VAL A 13 -14.38 9.72 8.22
N ASN A 14 -13.68 10.12 9.30
CA ASN A 14 -12.33 10.65 9.19
C ASN A 14 -11.42 9.57 8.58
N LEU A 15 -11.20 9.66 7.26
CA LEU A 15 -10.27 8.83 6.52
C LEU A 15 -8.86 9.16 7.00
N ARG A 16 -8.17 8.17 7.56
CA ARG A 16 -6.79 8.34 7.99
C ARG A 16 -5.87 8.05 6.82
N ILE A 17 -5.18 9.08 6.34
CA ILE A 17 -4.16 8.99 5.30
C ILE A 17 -2.79 8.93 5.97
N LEU A 18 -2.07 7.83 5.77
CA LEU A 18 -0.77 7.57 6.39
C LEU A 18 0.37 8.04 5.48
N THR A 19 1.31 8.78 6.08
CA THR A 19 2.57 9.22 5.46
C THR A 19 3.74 8.37 5.92
N LYS A 20 4.92 8.51 5.30
CA LYS A 20 6.14 7.75 5.64
C LYS A 20 6.52 7.83 7.13
N LYS A 21 6.35 9.01 7.73
CA LYS A 21 6.64 9.25 9.16
C LYS A 21 5.52 8.84 10.11
N SER A 22 4.34 8.52 9.58
CA SER A 22 3.19 8.10 10.39
C SER A 22 3.45 6.73 11.01
N LYS A 23 3.08 6.56 12.28
CA LYS A 23 3.01 5.24 12.92
C LYS A 23 1.74 4.52 12.48
N LEU A 24 1.79 3.18 12.40
CA LEU A 24 0.60 2.40 12.09
C LEU A 24 -0.45 2.57 13.20
N GLY A 25 -0.10 2.38 14.47
CA GLY A 25 -0.97 2.64 15.63
C GLY A 25 -2.10 1.62 15.85
N PHE A 26 -2.22 0.61 14.99
CA PHE A 26 -3.16 -0.51 15.09
C PHE A 26 -2.52 -1.78 14.50
N GLY A 27 -3.19 -2.93 14.67
CA GLY A 27 -2.69 -4.22 14.21
C GLY A 27 -1.85 -4.95 15.27
N TYR A 28 -1.03 -5.91 14.81
CA TYR A 28 -0.18 -6.75 15.66
C TYR A 28 0.95 -5.95 16.33
N GLN A 29 1.41 -6.42 17.49
CA GLN A 29 2.40 -5.70 18.32
C GLN A 29 3.72 -5.41 17.59
N ASP A 30 4.10 -6.26 16.65
CA ASP A 30 5.32 -6.16 15.84
C ASP A 30 5.26 -5.06 14.77
N ILE A 31 4.06 -4.64 14.35
CA ILE A 31 3.89 -3.59 13.31
C ILE A 31 3.25 -2.32 13.84
N LYS A 32 2.58 -2.39 15.00
CA LYS A 32 1.77 -1.29 15.56
C LYS A 32 2.59 -0.02 15.82
N GLU A 33 3.77 -0.18 16.42
CA GLU A 33 4.61 0.96 16.83
C GLU A 33 5.58 1.43 15.75
N LEU A 34 5.69 0.68 14.65
CA LEU A 34 6.57 1.01 13.54
C LEU A 34 6.00 2.13 12.68
N ARG A 35 6.89 2.92 12.09
CA ARG A 35 6.52 3.90 11.06
C ARG A 35 6.33 3.20 9.74
N ILE A 36 5.54 3.80 8.84
CA ILE A 36 5.36 3.24 7.50
C ILE A 36 6.69 3.10 6.76
N GLN A 37 7.60 4.07 6.92
CA GLN A 37 8.97 3.98 6.39
C GLN A 37 9.73 2.74 6.90
N ASP A 38 9.65 2.44 8.19
CA ASP A 38 10.34 1.28 8.78
C ASP A 38 9.76 -0.04 8.26
N LEU A 39 8.44 -0.09 8.03
CA LEU A 39 7.75 -1.24 7.44
C LEU A 39 8.17 -1.47 5.98
N LEU A 40 8.34 -0.40 5.20
CA LEU A 40 8.82 -0.47 3.82
C LEU A 40 10.26 -1.02 3.78
N ILE A 41 11.15 -0.50 4.64
CA ILE A 41 12.55 -0.97 4.77
C ILE A 41 12.61 -2.43 5.23
N ALA A 42 11.74 -2.83 6.17
CA ALA A 42 11.64 -4.20 6.67
C ALA A 42 10.99 -5.17 5.66
N ASN A 43 10.71 -4.73 4.43
CA ASN A 43 10.09 -5.50 3.36
C ASN A 43 8.67 -6.00 3.70
N LYS A 44 7.96 -5.31 4.60
CA LYS A 44 6.58 -5.61 5.03
C LYS A 44 5.52 -5.03 4.09
N HIS A 45 5.82 -5.01 2.78
CA HIS A 45 4.94 -4.49 1.74
C HIS A 45 3.60 -5.23 1.71
N LYS A 46 3.62 -6.55 1.89
CA LYS A 46 2.41 -7.39 1.88
C LYS A 46 1.42 -6.98 2.96
N GLU A 47 1.91 -6.67 4.16
CA GLU A 47 1.12 -6.21 5.28
C GLU A 47 0.48 -4.85 4.98
N LEU A 48 1.24 -3.90 4.41
CA LEU A 48 0.71 -2.60 4.00
C LEU A 48 -0.37 -2.72 2.92
N ILE A 49 -0.18 -3.59 1.93
CA ILE A 49 -1.17 -3.85 0.86
C ILE A 49 -2.43 -4.49 1.46
N ARG A 50 -2.29 -5.45 2.38
CA ARG A 50 -3.43 -6.07 3.10
C ARG A 50 -4.23 -5.05 3.89
N ILE A 51 -3.55 -4.12 4.56
CA ILE A 51 -4.17 -3.03 5.31
C ILE A 51 -4.94 -2.11 4.36
N TYR A 52 -4.35 -1.76 3.21
CA TYR A 52 -5.01 -0.95 2.19
C TYR A 52 -6.31 -1.59 1.70
N PHE A 53 -6.30 -2.86 1.26
CA PHE A 53 -7.54 -3.48 0.75
C PHE A 53 -8.50 -3.95 1.83
N GLY A 54 -8.02 -4.23 3.03
CA GLY A 54 -8.81 -4.81 4.12
C GLY A 54 -9.53 -3.80 5.01
N LEU A 55 -9.01 -2.57 5.14
CA LEU A 55 -9.58 -1.55 6.04
C LEU A 55 -10.28 -0.45 5.26
N ASP A 56 -11.47 -0.05 5.71
CA ASP A 56 -12.31 0.93 5.04
C ASP A 56 -11.79 2.38 5.20
N LYS A 57 -11.32 2.74 6.40
CA LYS A 57 -11.01 4.12 6.82
C LYS A 57 -9.53 4.44 6.83
N ILE A 58 -8.71 3.63 6.18
CA ILE A 58 -7.27 3.80 6.14
C ILE A 58 -6.80 3.79 4.69
N SER A 59 -6.00 4.81 4.36
CA SER A 59 -5.32 4.92 3.08
C SER A 59 -3.88 5.37 3.31
N PHE A 60 -3.09 5.35 2.24
CA PHE A 60 -1.72 5.86 2.21
C PHE A 60 -1.64 7.00 1.20
N ILE A 61 -0.62 7.85 1.32
CA ILE A 61 -0.29 8.81 0.27
C ILE A 61 0.15 8.09 -1.01
N ASP A 62 -0.03 8.73 -2.16
CA ASP A 62 0.23 8.13 -3.47
C ASP A 62 1.67 7.60 -3.60
N GLU A 63 2.66 8.31 -3.04
CA GLU A 63 4.05 7.83 -3.01
C GLU A 63 4.19 6.44 -2.39
N ILE A 64 3.49 6.18 -1.29
CA ILE A 64 3.55 4.91 -0.58
C ILE A 64 2.76 3.86 -1.35
N LEU A 65 1.62 4.21 -1.95
CA LEU A 65 0.84 3.30 -2.80
C LEU A 65 1.68 2.81 -3.98
N GLN A 66 2.41 3.71 -4.63
CA GLN A 66 3.35 3.36 -5.70
C GLN A 66 4.48 2.46 -5.19
N GLU A 67 5.07 2.79 -4.03
CA GLU A 67 6.17 2.02 -3.43
C GLU A 67 5.75 0.59 -3.05
N ILE A 68 4.50 0.39 -2.61
CA ILE A 68 3.94 -0.95 -2.33
C ILE A 68 3.31 -1.61 -3.57
N GLY A 69 3.49 -1.04 -4.78
CA GLY A 69 3.09 -1.66 -6.05
C GLY A 69 1.60 -1.58 -6.37
N ILE A 70 0.85 -0.69 -5.71
CA ILE A 70 -0.56 -0.40 -6.02
C ILE A 70 -0.59 0.69 -7.09
N THR A 71 -0.94 0.28 -8.30
CA THR A 71 -1.10 1.14 -9.46
C THR A 71 -2.50 1.78 -9.47
N GLU A 72 -2.68 2.84 -10.28
CA GLU A 72 -3.96 3.57 -10.36
C GLU A 72 -5.16 2.66 -10.71
N ASP A 73 -4.95 1.62 -11.53
CA ASP A 73 -5.97 0.62 -11.88
C ASP A 73 -6.39 -0.28 -10.70
N MET A 74 -5.56 -0.36 -9.66
CA MET A 74 -5.82 -1.17 -8.48
C MET A 74 -6.31 -0.33 -7.29
N LYS A 75 -6.37 1.00 -7.43
CA LYS A 75 -6.88 1.87 -6.39
C LYS A 75 -8.38 1.65 -6.22
N ILE A 76 -8.81 1.64 -4.97
CA ILE A 76 -10.22 1.60 -4.60
C ILE A 76 -10.64 2.95 -4.03
N GLU A 77 -11.89 3.33 -4.27
CA GLU A 77 -12.46 4.52 -3.64
C GLU A 77 -12.56 4.31 -2.13
N LYS A 78 -12.01 5.26 -1.37
CA LYS A 78 -12.04 5.27 0.09
C LYS A 78 -13.06 6.29 0.58
N PRO A 79 -13.89 5.98 1.60
CA PRO A 79 -13.86 4.77 2.41
C PRO A 79 -14.43 3.54 1.69
N GLY A 80 -13.70 2.43 1.72
CA GLY A 80 -14.05 1.21 0.98
C GLY A 80 -13.08 0.07 1.28
N LYS A 81 -13.58 -1.17 1.28
CA LYS A 81 -12.77 -2.38 1.51
C LYS A 81 -13.25 -3.50 0.59
N ILE A 82 -12.35 -4.42 0.28
CA ILE A 82 -12.70 -5.63 -0.44
C ILE A 82 -13.19 -6.66 0.57
N ILE A 83 -14.49 -6.98 0.49
CA ILE A 83 -15.16 -7.93 1.39
C ILE A 83 -14.76 -9.36 1.01
N ASP A 84 -14.73 -9.65 -0.28
CA ASP A 84 -14.32 -10.94 -0.80
C ASP A 84 -12.84 -11.20 -0.52
N THR A 85 -12.56 -12.35 0.11
CA THR A 85 -11.20 -12.69 0.49
C THR A 85 -10.38 -13.15 -0.70
N ASP A 86 -10.99 -13.84 -1.67
CA ASP A 86 -10.29 -14.40 -2.82
C ASP A 86 -9.88 -13.30 -3.80
N ASP A 87 -10.81 -12.38 -4.10
CA ASP A 87 -10.52 -11.20 -4.94
C ASP A 87 -9.42 -10.33 -4.32
N ARG A 88 -9.47 -10.15 -3.00
CA ARG A 88 -8.43 -9.42 -2.27
C ARG A 88 -7.07 -10.11 -2.39
N GLU A 89 -7.02 -11.43 -2.29
CA GLU A 89 -5.75 -12.16 -2.45
C GLU A 89 -5.16 -12.05 -3.85
N VAL A 90 -5.99 -12.07 -4.89
CA VAL A 90 -5.57 -11.88 -6.28
C VAL A 90 -4.91 -10.50 -6.44
N LEU A 91 -5.54 -9.45 -5.91
CA LEU A 91 -4.99 -8.10 -5.96
C LEU A 91 -3.71 -7.96 -5.13
N ILE A 92 -3.64 -8.56 -3.95
CA ILE A 92 -2.41 -8.58 -3.13
C ILE A 92 -1.27 -9.24 -3.91
N LYS A 93 -1.52 -10.37 -4.59
CA LYS A 93 -0.51 -11.07 -5.39
C LYS A 93 -0.05 -10.20 -6.57
N LYS A 94 -0.97 -9.53 -7.27
CA LYS A 94 -0.65 -8.62 -8.38
C LYS A 94 0.21 -7.44 -7.91
N ALA A 95 -0.15 -6.79 -6.80
CA ALA A 95 0.63 -5.68 -6.24
C ALA A 95 2.03 -6.13 -5.79
N MET A 96 2.14 -7.30 -5.16
CA MET A 96 3.44 -7.87 -4.79
C MET A 96 4.33 -8.17 -6.01
N GLU A 97 3.74 -8.58 -7.13
CA GLU A 97 4.50 -8.80 -8.36
C GLU A 97 5.01 -7.49 -8.95
N ASN A 98 4.20 -6.43 -8.92
CA ASN A 98 4.62 -5.08 -9.31
C ASN A 98 5.84 -4.61 -8.50
N VAL A 99 5.81 -4.81 -7.16
CA VAL A 99 6.95 -4.47 -6.29
C VAL A 99 8.22 -5.21 -6.72
N LYS A 100 8.13 -6.51 -7.04
CA LYS A 100 9.30 -7.28 -7.49
C LYS A 100 9.84 -6.77 -8.82
N VAL A 101 8.96 -6.53 -9.79
CA VAL A 101 9.33 -6.02 -11.11
C VAL A 101 10.04 -4.67 -10.96
N GLN A 102 9.54 -3.81 -10.10
CA GLN A 102 10.13 -2.50 -9.84
C GLN A 102 11.53 -2.62 -9.21
N ARG A 103 11.69 -3.49 -8.20
CA ARG A 103 12.99 -3.77 -7.60
C ARG A 103 14.02 -4.34 -8.57
N ILE A 104 13.59 -5.17 -9.53
CA ILE A 104 14.48 -5.71 -10.57
C ILE A 104 14.94 -4.57 -11.49
N LYS A 105 14.02 -3.72 -11.95
CA LYS A 105 14.34 -2.55 -12.77
C LYS A 105 15.30 -1.59 -12.08
N ASP A 106 15.08 -1.32 -10.80
CA ASP A 106 15.95 -0.44 -10.01
C ASP A 106 17.37 -1.01 -9.90
N ARG A 107 17.49 -2.33 -9.71
CA ARG A 107 18.78 -3.03 -9.67
C ARG A 107 19.50 -3.01 -11.03
N GLU A 108 18.78 -3.20 -12.12
CA GLU A 108 19.35 -3.13 -13.47
C GLU A 108 19.80 -1.71 -13.82
N ALA A 109 19.00 -0.70 -13.46
CA ALA A 109 19.36 0.71 -13.63
C ALA A 109 20.63 1.05 -12.84
N PHE A 110 20.72 0.62 -11.58
CA PHE A 110 21.90 0.81 -10.75
C PHE A 110 23.14 0.13 -11.35
N LYS A 111 23.00 -1.09 -11.87
CA LYS A 111 24.09 -1.81 -12.53
C LYS A 111 24.62 -1.04 -13.75
N LYS A 112 23.72 -0.56 -14.62
CA LYS A 112 24.09 0.24 -15.82
C LYS A 112 24.76 1.56 -15.46
N MET A 113 24.36 2.21 -14.37
CA MET A 113 24.99 3.44 -13.89
C MET A 113 26.42 3.18 -13.39
N MET A 114 26.63 2.10 -12.62
CA MET A 114 27.99 1.73 -12.18
C MET A 114 28.90 1.33 -13.35
N GLU A 115 28.39 0.58 -14.34
CA GLU A 115 29.18 0.23 -15.53
C GLU A 115 29.65 1.50 -16.27
N LYS A 116 28.77 2.50 -16.44
CA LYS A 116 29.15 3.79 -17.04
C LYS A 116 30.19 4.55 -16.23
N GLU A 117 30.07 4.59 -14.90
CA GLU A 117 31.03 5.28 -14.02
C GLU A 117 32.41 4.59 -13.99
N LEU A 118 32.45 3.25 -14.11
CA LEU A 118 33.70 2.50 -14.23
C LEU A 118 34.38 2.67 -15.60
N ASP A 119 33.62 2.79 -16.68
CA ASP A 119 34.15 3.00 -18.04
C ASP A 119 34.70 4.43 -18.28
N LEU A 120 34.46 5.35 -17.34
CA LEU A 120 34.89 6.76 -17.37
C LEU A 120 36.20 7.02 -16.60
N ASN A 121 36.76 6.01 -15.91
CA ASN A 121 38.05 6.05 -15.21
C ASN A 121 39.11 5.19 -15.92
#